data_AF-A0A6B2UVJ7-F1
#
_entry.id   AF-A0A6B2UVJ7-F1
#
_cell.length_a   1.000
_cell.length_b   1.000
_cell.length_c   1.000
_cell.angle_alpha   90.00
_cell.angle_beta   90.00
_cell.angle_gamma   90.00
#
_symmetry.space_group_name_H-M   'P 1'
#
loop_
_entity.id
_entity.type
_entity.pdbx_description
1 polymer ?
#
loop_
_entity_poly.entity_id
_entity_poly.type
_entity_poly.pdbx_seq_one_letter_code
_entity_poly.pdbx_strand_id
1 'polypeptide(L)'
;MSLIATLARLEAVRAGRAQPLATRLHRHLSERPLVLVPLTTAGETGAPLGALVGTERERPRLLYVPQPRDRELRFGFLAALAAEVLPYVESFASDVETVERKETEPETGKKVTVEAELCRDAPQLLVPSAAGIEFVRLLGRSMRFRRTAEQDPDEPYPAPARVPLLGRWLTHFGERARVPGSALLLPMTGLLGRHWATGQSRMEEQHLGALLGWLDPPAGRDGAAAALAAELDRDEEGQLRHPPAGPATDPAFDNKLLAPAIERYDTARLRFAAAEDPERADALLAALHEAEHAIGRLVLRATRPTWDAVWQGLDLLRTLPEAPYAAE
;
A
#
# COMPACT_ATOMS: atom_id res chain seq x y z
N MET A 1 -20.02 -17.24 -9.69
CA MET A 1 -18.79 -17.97 -10.09
C MET A 1 -19.13 -18.84 -11.28
N SER A 2 -18.23 -18.98 -12.25
CA SER A 2 -18.43 -19.93 -13.35
C SER A 2 -18.23 -21.36 -12.86
N LEU A 3 -18.78 -22.34 -13.58
CA LEU A 3 -18.54 -23.77 -13.31
C LEU A 3 -17.04 -24.11 -13.32
N ILE A 4 -16.29 -23.51 -14.26
CA ILE A 4 -14.84 -23.67 -14.40
C ILE A 4 -14.11 -23.23 -13.13
N ALA A 5 -14.47 -22.05 -12.58
CA ALA A 5 -13.85 -21.57 -11.35
C ALA A 5 -14.17 -22.49 -10.16
N THR A 6 -15.39 -23.03 -10.07
CA THR A 6 -15.75 -23.98 -9.02
C THR A 6 -14.96 -25.28 -9.15
N LEU A 7 -14.82 -25.83 -10.36
CA LEU A 7 -14.04 -27.04 -10.61
C LEU A 7 -12.57 -26.84 -10.23
N ALA A 8 -11.95 -25.73 -10.67
CA ALA A 8 -10.55 -25.43 -10.35
C ALA A 8 -10.30 -25.32 -8.84
N ARG A 9 -11.25 -24.79 -8.06
CA ARG A 9 -11.14 -24.75 -6.59
C ARG A 9 -11.21 -26.15 -5.96
N LEU A 10 -12.10 -27.02 -6.46
CA LEU A 10 -12.16 -28.43 -6.00
C LEU A 10 -10.88 -29.19 -6.36
N GLU A 11 -10.34 -28.94 -7.56
CA GLU A 11 -9.06 -29.50 -7.98
C GLU A 11 -7.90 -28.97 -7.12
N ALA A 12 -7.93 -27.70 -6.73
CA ALA A 12 -6.93 -27.14 -5.82
C ALA A 12 -6.94 -27.89 -4.49
N VAL A 13 -8.13 -28.08 -3.88
CA VAL A 13 -8.27 -28.87 -2.64
C VAL A 13 -7.74 -30.29 -2.81
N ARG A 14 -8.12 -30.97 -3.90
CA ARG A 14 -7.69 -32.35 -4.18
C ARG A 14 -6.18 -32.47 -4.39
N ALA A 15 -5.58 -31.50 -5.07
CA ALA A 15 -4.14 -31.49 -5.37
C ALA A 15 -3.30 -30.93 -4.21
N GLY A 16 -3.92 -30.29 -3.22
CA GLY A 16 -3.21 -29.61 -2.14
C GLY A 16 -2.38 -28.42 -2.63
N ARG A 17 -2.71 -27.81 -3.78
CA ARG A 17 -1.99 -26.66 -4.36
C ARG A 17 -2.90 -25.85 -5.27
N ALA A 18 -2.64 -24.55 -5.41
CA ALA A 18 -3.42 -23.69 -6.29
C ALA A 18 -3.40 -24.18 -7.74
N GLN A 19 -4.54 -24.04 -8.44
CA GLN A 19 -4.68 -24.42 -9.85
C GLN A 19 -4.63 -23.18 -10.74
N PRO A 20 -3.89 -23.19 -11.85
CA PRO A 20 -3.89 -22.07 -12.79
C PRO A 20 -5.26 -21.87 -13.43
N LEU A 21 -5.75 -20.64 -13.41
CA LEU A 21 -6.97 -20.19 -14.10
C LEU A 21 -6.66 -19.51 -15.44
N ALA A 22 -5.42 -19.05 -15.61
CA ALA A 22 -4.95 -18.35 -16.79
C ALA A 22 -3.56 -18.85 -17.19
N THR A 23 -3.28 -18.86 -18.49
CA THR A 23 -1.97 -19.21 -19.06
C THR A 23 -1.13 -17.97 -19.42
N ARG A 24 -1.72 -16.78 -19.28
CA ARG A 24 -1.14 -15.49 -19.64
C ARG A 24 -1.42 -14.48 -18.53
N LEU A 25 -0.53 -13.49 -18.39
CA LEU A 25 -0.78 -12.32 -17.58
C LEU A 25 -1.73 -11.38 -18.33
N HIS A 26 -2.93 -11.18 -17.78
CA HIS A 26 -4.00 -10.41 -18.43
C HIS A 26 -4.13 -8.97 -17.94
N ARG A 27 -3.14 -8.50 -17.19
CA ARG A 27 -3.05 -7.14 -16.65
C ARG A 27 -1.65 -6.63 -16.90
N HIS A 28 -1.54 -5.42 -17.43
CA HIS A 28 -0.28 -4.72 -17.50
C HIS A 28 0.38 -4.73 -16.11
N LEU A 29 1.63 -5.14 -16.05
CA LEU A 29 2.44 -5.11 -14.85
C LEU A 29 3.70 -4.32 -15.16
N SER A 30 3.77 -3.12 -14.58
CA SER A 30 4.90 -2.23 -14.79
C SER A 30 6.20 -2.92 -14.38
N GLU A 31 7.30 -2.56 -15.05
CA GLU A 31 8.63 -3.02 -14.65
C GLU A 31 9.01 -2.49 -13.26
N ARG A 32 8.54 -1.27 -12.93
CA ARG A 32 8.84 -0.56 -11.67
C ARG A 32 7.56 -0.11 -10.96
N PRO A 33 6.68 -1.03 -10.54
CA PRO A 33 5.45 -0.64 -9.86
C PRO A 33 5.78 -0.04 -8.50
N LEU A 34 5.05 0.99 -8.09
CA LEU A 34 5.15 1.53 -6.74
C LEU A 34 4.33 0.64 -5.79
N VAL A 35 5.00 -0.04 -4.88
CA VAL A 35 4.34 -0.82 -3.84
C VAL A 35 4.05 0.07 -2.64
N LEU A 36 2.83 -0.01 -2.10
CA LEU A 36 2.40 0.66 -0.87
C LEU A 36 1.77 -0.36 0.07
N VAL A 37 2.42 -0.61 1.22
CA VAL A 37 1.93 -1.48 2.30
C VAL A 37 1.53 -0.60 3.47
N PRO A 38 0.24 -0.19 3.58
CA PRO A 38 -0.20 0.72 4.63
C PRO A 38 -0.55 -0.01 5.93
N LEU A 39 -0.45 0.70 7.05
CA LEU A 39 -1.04 0.36 8.34
C LEU A 39 -1.87 1.54 8.88
N THR A 40 -2.99 1.21 9.49
CA THR A 40 -3.84 2.13 10.24
C THR A 40 -3.84 1.77 11.71
N THR A 41 -4.07 2.78 12.55
CA THR A 41 -4.26 2.55 13.98
C THR A 41 -5.60 1.87 14.23
N ALA A 42 -5.61 0.82 15.05
CA ALA A 42 -6.85 0.17 15.46
C ALA A 42 -7.81 1.17 16.13
N GLY A 43 -9.09 1.11 15.77
CA GLY A 43 -10.15 1.92 16.39
C GLY A 43 -10.27 3.37 15.90
N GLU A 44 -9.35 3.88 15.07
CA GLU A 44 -9.45 5.22 14.48
C GLU A 44 -9.44 5.14 12.95
N THR A 45 -10.62 5.27 12.35
CA THR A 45 -10.80 5.19 10.89
C THR A 45 -9.95 6.23 10.17
N GLY A 46 -8.94 5.75 9.42
CA GLY A 46 -8.11 6.60 8.58
C GLY A 46 -6.96 7.31 9.28
N ALA A 47 -6.65 6.97 10.54
CA ALA A 47 -5.41 7.42 11.18
C ALA A 47 -4.24 6.55 10.70
N PRO A 48 -3.32 7.08 9.87
CA PRO A 48 -2.16 6.31 9.43
C PRO A 48 -1.26 6.01 10.63
N LEU A 49 -0.87 4.74 10.77
CA LEU A 49 0.17 4.33 11.70
C LEU A 49 1.53 4.33 11.00
N GLY A 50 1.56 3.86 9.74
CA GLY A 50 2.76 3.84 8.93
C GLY A 50 2.55 3.16 7.59
N ALA A 51 3.61 3.10 6.79
CA ALA A 51 3.64 2.39 5.54
C ALA A 51 5.08 2.03 5.13
N LEU A 52 5.22 0.93 4.40
CA LEU A 52 6.35 0.76 3.49
C LEU A 52 5.93 1.21 2.09
N VAL A 53 6.76 2.00 1.43
CA VAL A 53 6.54 2.49 0.07
C VAL A 53 7.81 2.42 -0.76
N GLY A 54 7.72 2.08 -2.03
CA GLY A 54 8.87 2.10 -2.94
C GLY A 54 8.73 1.18 -4.15
N THR A 55 9.71 1.23 -5.03
CA THR A 55 9.79 0.45 -6.28
C THR A 55 10.86 -0.66 -6.23
N GLU A 56 11.64 -0.75 -5.14
CA GLU A 56 12.73 -1.71 -4.97
C GLU A 56 12.49 -2.60 -3.74
N ARG A 57 12.47 -3.92 -3.96
CA ARG A 57 12.23 -4.94 -2.91
C ARG A 57 13.13 -4.76 -1.68
N GLU A 58 14.42 -4.56 -1.88
CA GLU A 58 15.41 -4.54 -0.80
C GLU A 58 15.58 -3.16 -0.14
N ARG A 59 14.98 -2.11 -0.72
CA ARG A 59 15.14 -0.72 -0.24
C ARG A 59 13.80 -0.01 -0.08
N PRO A 60 12.86 -0.56 0.71
CA PRO A 60 11.62 0.14 0.99
C PRO A 60 11.88 1.41 1.80
N ARG A 61 11.10 2.46 1.52
CA ARG A 61 10.98 3.61 2.40
C ARG A 61 9.99 3.30 3.52
N LEU A 62 10.45 3.37 4.76
CA LEU A 62 9.60 3.31 5.95
C LEU A 62 9.09 4.70 6.31
N LEU A 63 7.76 4.83 6.42
CA LEU A 63 7.07 6.00 6.94
C LEU A 63 6.24 5.58 8.16
N TYR A 64 6.22 6.37 9.24
CA TYR A 64 5.45 6.06 10.44
C TYR A 64 5.01 7.32 11.18
N VAL A 65 3.99 7.18 12.03
CA VAL A 65 3.47 8.23 12.90
C VAL A 65 3.67 7.80 14.36
N PRO A 66 4.58 8.43 15.11
CA PRO A 66 4.88 8.04 16.50
C PRO A 66 3.67 8.16 17.44
N GLN A 67 2.78 9.12 17.19
CA GLN A 67 1.53 9.29 17.92
C GLN A 67 0.39 9.53 16.91
N PRO A 68 -0.35 8.49 16.49
CA PRO A 68 -1.37 8.59 15.44
C PRO A 68 -2.52 9.56 15.71
N ARG A 69 -2.76 9.91 16.99
CA ARG A 69 -3.77 10.90 17.39
C ARG A 69 -3.30 12.34 17.17
N ASP A 70 -1.99 12.55 17.05
CA ASP A 70 -1.40 13.85 16.81
C ASP A 70 -1.61 14.28 15.35
N ARG A 71 -2.23 15.45 15.16
CA ARG A 71 -2.56 15.96 13.82
C ARG A 71 -1.32 16.40 13.04
N GLU A 72 -0.34 17.00 13.71
CA GLU A 72 0.87 17.51 13.06
C GLU A 72 1.74 16.36 12.57
N LEU A 73 1.93 15.33 13.41
CA LEU A 73 2.67 14.14 13.01
C LEU A 73 1.99 13.39 11.86
N ARG A 74 0.65 13.33 11.85
CA ARG A 74 -0.09 12.79 10.69
C ARG A 74 0.16 13.59 9.42
N PHE A 75 0.19 14.92 9.48
CA PHE A 75 0.54 15.73 8.30
C PHE A 75 1.98 15.52 7.86
N GLY A 76 2.92 15.35 8.80
CA GLY A 76 4.30 14.97 8.51
C GLY A 76 4.37 13.67 7.71
N PHE A 77 3.63 12.64 8.13
CA PHE A 77 3.51 11.38 7.39
C PHE A 77 2.92 11.58 5.98
N LEU A 78 1.85 12.34 5.83
CA LEU A 78 1.23 12.59 4.52
C LEU A 78 2.15 13.38 3.58
N ALA A 79 2.91 14.33 4.13
CA ALA A 79 3.92 15.08 3.37
C ALA A 79 5.08 14.18 2.93
N ALA A 80 5.53 13.27 3.80
CA ALA A 80 6.56 12.28 3.47
C ALA A 80 6.05 11.29 2.41
N LEU A 81 4.82 10.80 2.52
CA LEU A 81 4.19 9.96 1.49
C LEU A 81 4.10 10.70 0.15
N ALA A 82 3.75 11.99 0.16
CA ALA A 82 3.72 12.80 -1.05
C ALA A 82 5.11 12.95 -1.68
N ALA A 83 6.15 13.06 -0.87
CA ALA A 83 7.53 13.14 -1.32
C ALA A 83 8.03 11.85 -1.99
N GLU A 84 7.44 10.69 -1.69
CA GLU A 84 7.76 9.42 -2.36
C GLU A 84 6.89 9.18 -3.61
N VAL A 85 5.59 9.46 -3.52
CA VAL A 85 4.61 9.13 -4.58
C VAL A 85 4.64 10.14 -5.73
N LEU A 86 4.76 11.43 -5.45
CA LEU A 86 4.66 12.46 -6.50
C LEU A 86 5.84 12.40 -7.49
N PRO A 87 7.11 12.30 -7.06
CA PRO A 87 8.22 12.17 -8.00
C PRO A 87 8.11 10.91 -8.87
N TYR A 88 7.60 9.81 -8.30
CA TYR A 88 7.31 8.60 -9.08
C TYR A 88 6.29 8.88 -10.19
N VAL A 89 5.17 9.53 -9.87
CA VAL A 89 4.14 9.88 -10.87
C VAL A 89 4.66 10.86 -11.91
N GLU A 90 5.40 11.90 -11.49
CA GLU A 90 5.98 12.91 -12.36
C GLU A 90 7.00 12.33 -13.34
N SER A 91 7.68 11.24 -12.97
CA SER A 91 8.64 10.56 -13.86
C SER A 91 8.02 9.99 -15.15
N PHE A 92 6.71 9.75 -15.17
CA PHE A 92 5.99 9.30 -16.38
C PHE A 92 5.60 10.46 -17.30
N ALA A 93 5.58 11.70 -16.80
CA ALA A 93 5.24 12.87 -17.61
C ALA A 93 6.40 13.30 -18.52
N SER A 94 7.62 12.82 -18.29
CA SER A 94 8.79 13.15 -19.12
C SER A 94 8.96 12.28 -20.36
N ASP A 95 8.37 11.09 -20.39
CA ASP A 95 8.45 10.18 -21.54
C ASP A 95 7.10 10.13 -22.26
N VAL A 96 6.99 10.92 -23.32
CA VAL A 96 5.74 11.14 -24.04
C VAL A 96 5.86 10.78 -25.52
N GLU A 97 4.73 10.45 -26.11
CA GLU A 97 4.55 10.39 -27.54
C GLU A 97 3.52 11.40 -28.02
N THR A 98 3.78 11.98 -29.18
CA THR A 98 2.86 12.90 -29.82
C THR A 98 1.79 12.12 -30.56
N VAL A 99 0.54 12.33 -30.18
CA VAL A 99 -0.62 11.72 -30.82
C VAL A 99 -1.54 12.79 -31.39
N GLU A 100 -2.08 12.54 -32.58
CA GLU A 100 -3.12 13.40 -33.15
C GLU A 100 -4.47 13.10 -32.50
N ARG A 101 -5.07 14.11 -31.86
CA ARG A 101 -6.41 14.00 -31.28
C ARG A 101 -7.34 15.04 -31.88
N LYS A 102 -8.61 14.65 -32.08
CA LYS A 102 -9.67 15.61 -32.45
C LYS A 102 -10.25 16.25 -31.20
N GLU A 103 -10.04 17.55 -31.05
CA GLU A 103 -10.67 18.35 -30.00
C GLU A 103 -11.69 19.31 -30.61
N THR A 104 -12.73 19.62 -29.83
CA THR A 104 -13.75 20.57 -30.23
C THR A 104 -13.31 21.95 -29.80
N GLU A 105 -13.10 22.84 -30.77
CA GLU A 105 -12.70 24.22 -30.51
C GLU A 105 -13.83 24.97 -29.76
N PRO A 106 -13.57 25.55 -28.57
CA PRO A 106 -14.61 26.15 -27.73
C PRO A 106 -15.37 27.29 -28.41
N GLU A 107 -14.69 28.08 -29.24
CA GLU A 107 -15.24 29.27 -29.88
C GLU A 107 -16.08 28.96 -31.12
N THR A 108 -15.69 27.95 -31.90
CA THR A 108 -16.32 27.67 -33.21
C THR A 108 -17.15 26.38 -33.22
N GLY A 109 -16.99 25.52 -32.20
CA GLY A 109 -17.62 24.21 -32.13
C GLY A 109 -17.12 23.20 -33.16
N LYS A 110 -16.11 23.55 -33.97
CA LYS A 110 -15.54 22.65 -34.99
C LYS A 110 -14.54 21.68 -34.36
N LYS A 111 -14.48 20.47 -34.91
CA LYS A 111 -13.43 19.50 -34.55
C LYS A 111 -12.15 19.85 -35.30
N VAL A 112 -11.12 20.22 -34.55
CA VAL A 112 -9.77 20.47 -35.06
C VAL A 112 -8.85 19.33 -34.61
N THR A 113 -7.90 18.97 -35.47
CA THR A 113 -6.84 18.03 -35.10
C THR A 113 -5.78 18.83 -34.34
N VAL A 114 -5.51 18.40 -33.12
CA VAL A 114 -4.44 18.94 -32.27
C VAL A 114 -3.43 17.85 -32.00
N GLU A 115 -2.16 18.22 -31.95
CA GLU A 115 -1.10 17.36 -31.42
C GLU A 115 -1.20 17.39 -29.89
N ALA A 116 -1.33 16.22 -29.29
CA ALA A 116 -1.37 16.05 -27.84
C ALA A 116 -0.21 15.14 -27.41
N GLU A 117 0.37 15.43 -26.25
CA GLU A 117 1.37 14.56 -25.64
C GLU A 117 0.66 13.52 -24.77
N LEU A 118 0.95 12.24 -25.03
CA LEU A 118 0.50 11.11 -24.24
C LEU A 118 1.71 10.47 -23.55
N CYS A 119 1.64 10.22 -22.25
CA CYS A 119 2.69 9.47 -21.56
C CYS A 119 2.79 8.06 -22.16
N ARG A 120 4.02 7.61 -22.45
CA ARG A 120 4.27 6.27 -23.02
C ARG A 120 3.93 5.13 -22.08
N ASP A 121 4.04 5.38 -20.78
CA ASP A 121 3.66 4.46 -19.72
C ASP A 121 2.89 5.23 -18.64
N ALA A 122 2.21 4.51 -17.75
CA ALA A 122 1.41 5.08 -16.70
C ALA A 122 1.88 4.61 -15.31
N PRO A 123 1.79 5.48 -14.29
CA PRO A 123 2.14 5.09 -12.93
C PRO A 123 1.23 3.96 -12.46
N GLN A 124 1.84 2.88 -12.00
CA GLN A 124 1.14 1.75 -11.38
C GLN A 124 1.41 1.70 -9.88
N LEU A 125 0.35 1.62 -9.08
CA LEU A 125 0.39 1.44 -7.63
C LEU A 125 -0.13 0.05 -7.25
N LEU A 126 0.63 -0.66 -6.43
CA LEU A 126 0.25 -1.97 -5.90
C LEU A 126 0.06 -1.91 -4.40
N VAL A 127 -1.03 -2.51 -3.94
CA VAL A 127 -1.35 -2.66 -2.52
C VAL A 127 -1.53 -4.15 -2.19
N PRO A 128 -1.35 -4.60 -0.93
CA PRO A 128 -1.39 -6.03 -0.64
C PRO A 128 -2.77 -6.65 -0.90
N SER A 129 -3.83 -5.97 -0.46
CA SER A 129 -5.19 -6.50 -0.45
C SER A 129 -6.21 -5.45 -0.91
N ALA A 130 -7.47 -5.85 -1.09
CA ALA A 130 -8.54 -4.92 -1.43
C ALA A 130 -8.73 -3.81 -0.36
N ALA A 131 -8.43 -4.10 0.91
CA ALA A 131 -8.50 -3.11 1.97
C ALA A 131 -7.46 -1.98 1.79
N GLY A 132 -6.31 -2.28 1.15
CA GLY A 132 -5.34 -1.26 0.74
C GLY A 132 -5.90 -0.27 -0.29
N ILE A 133 -6.77 -0.72 -1.21
CA ILE A 133 -7.46 0.19 -2.15
C ILE A 133 -8.38 1.14 -1.40
N GLU A 134 -9.15 0.62 -0.44
CA GLU A 134 -10.05 1.45 0.36
C GLU A 134 -9.29 2.47 1.21
N PHE A 135 -8.11 2.10 1.72
CA PHE A 135 -7.21 3.02 2.39
C PHE A 135 -6.73 4.14 1.47
N VAL A 136 -6.26 3.82 0.26
CA VAL A 136 -5.85 4.83 -0.75
C VAL A 136 -7.01 5.77 -1.08
N ARG A 137 -8.21 5.22 -1.27
CA ARG A 137 -9.43 6.01 -1.52
C ARG A 137 -9.77 6.92 -0.35
N LEU A 138 -9.61 6.45 0.90
CA LEU A 138 -9.85 7.24 2.10
C LEU A 138 -8.86 8.41 2.20
N LEU A 139 -7.56 8.15 2.00
CA LEU A 139 -6.55 9.20 1.96
C LEU A 139 -6.86 10.24 0.88
N GLY A 140 -7.16 9.81 -0.34
CA GLY A 140 -7.53 10.70 -1.45
C GLY A 140 -8.67 11.66 -1.09
N ARG A 141 -9.75 11.15 -0.48
CA ARG A 141 -10.87 11.98 0.00
C ARG A 141 -10.47 12.96 1.10
N SER A 142 -9.61 12.54 2.03
CA SER A 142 -9.23 13.35 3.20
C SER A 142 -8.28 14.52 2.88
N MET A 143 -7.55 14.43 1.75
CA MET A 143 -6.47 15.36 1.40
C MET A 143 -6.81 16.31 0.24
N ARG A 144 -7.57 15.86 -0.77
CA ARG A 144 -7.67 16.56 -2.08
C ARG A 144 -8.19 18.00 -2.05
N PHE A 145 -8.91 18.39 -1.00
CA PHE A 145 -9.50 19.72 -0.83
C PHE A 145 -8.94 20.48 0.38
N ARG A 146 -7.82 20.03 0.95
CA ARG A 146 -7.16 20.77 2.02
C ARG A 146 -6.57 22.08 1.47
N ARG A 147 -6.76 23.16 2.20
CA ARG A 147 -6.21 24.48 1.87
C ARG A 147 -4.73 24.53 2.25
N THR A 148 -3.95 25.20 1.42
CA THR A 148 -2.53 25.46 1.65
C THR A 148 -2.35 26.89 2.15
N ALA A 149 -1.21 27.20 2.75
CA ALA A 149 -0.92 28.55 3.23
C ALA A 149 -0.92 29.59 2.10
N GLU A 150 -0.57 29.18 0.87
CA GLU A 150 -0.62 30.04 -0.32
C GLU A 150 -2.05 30.37 -0.75
N GLN A 151 -3.00 29.46 -0.53
CA GLN A 151 -4.40 29.62 -0.93
C GLN A 151 -5.24 30.35 0.12
N ASP A 152 -4.89 30.17 1.39
CA ASP A 152 -5.59 30.75 2.52
C ASP A 152 -4.58 31.03 3.66
N PRO A 153 -3.98 32.23 3.70
CA PRO A 153 -3.01 32.60 4.72
C PRO A 153 -3.56 32.59 6.14
N ASP A 154 -4.89 32.70 6.30
CA ASP A 154 -5.57 32.75 7.60
C ASP A 154 -6.03 31.35 8.08
N GLU A 155 -5.83 30.29 7.29
CA GLU A 155 -6.14 28.91 7.68
C GLU A 155 -5.30 28.52 8.91
N PRO A 156 -5.91 28.13 10.05
CA PRO A 156 -5.16 27.83 11.27
C PRO A 156 -4.19 26.65 11.15
N TYR A 157 -4.42 25.73 10.21
CA TYR A 157 -3.60 24.54 10.00
C TYR A 157 -3.44 24.22 8.50
N PRO A 158 -2.67 25.04 7.75
CA PRO A 158 -2.54 24.88 6.31
C PRO A 158 -1.80 23.59 5.97
N ALA A 159 -2.29 22.86 4.97
CA ALA A 159 -1.60 21.67 4.49
C ALA A 159 -0.39 22.07 3.62
N PRO A 160 0.73 21.32 3.67
CA PRO A 160 1.82 21.48 2.69
C PRO A 160 1.30 21.31 1.26
N ALA A 161 1.78 22.12 0.30
CA ALA A 161 1.23 22.18 -1.07
C ALA A 161 1.15 20.83 -1.80
N ARG A 162 2.11 19.95 -1.52
CA ARG A 162 2.19 18.57 -2.04
C ARG A 162 1.09 17.63 -1.51
N VAL A 163 0.51 17.89 -0.34
CA VAL A 163 -0.51 17.02 0.28
C VAL A 163 -1.84 17.05 -0.50
N PRO A 164 -2.42 18.22 -0.84
CA PRO A 164 -3.61 18.25 -1.71
C PRO A 164 -3.38 17.64 -3.09
N LEU A 165 -2.19 17.85 -3.69
CA LEU A 165 -1.84 17.25 -4.98
C LEU A 165 -1.80 15.72 -4.90
N LEU A 166 -1.15 15.16 -3.87
CA LEU A 166 -1.21 13.72 -3.59
C LEU A 166 -2.67 13.26 -3.43
N GLY A 167 -3.50 14.01 -2.71
CA GLY A 167 -4.91 13.71 -2.54
C GLY A 167 -5.68 13.58 -3.85
N ARG A 168 -5.38 14.43 -4.84
CA ARG A 168 -5.97 14.34 -6.19
C ARG A 168 -5.50 13.09 -6.92
N TRP A 169 -4.21 12.76 -6.88
CA TRP A 169 -3.67 11.54 -7.48
C TRP A 169 -4.23 10.26 -6.84
N LEU A 170 -4.25 10.16 -5.50
CA LEU A 170 -4.84 9.01 -4.82
C LEU A 170 -6.35 8.88 -5.08
N THR A 171 -7.06 10.00 -5.26
CA THR A 171 -8.45 9.99 -5.73
C THR A 171 -8.52 9.40 -7.14
N HIS A 172 -7.67 9.83 -8.07
CA HIS A 172 -7.60 9.29 -9.42
C HIS A 172 -7.35 7.77 -9.41
N PHE A 173 -6.30 7.30 -8.73
CA PHE A 173 -5.99 5.88 -8.56
C PHE A 173 -7.18 5.10 -8.00
N GLY A 174 -7.77 5.62 -6.93
CA GLY A 174 -8.92 5.01 -6.27
C GLY A 174 -10.17 4.91 -7.13
N GLU A 175 -10.43 5.89 -8.00
CA GLU A 175 -11.52 5.85 -8.98
C GLU A 175 -11.22 4.85 -10.10
N ARG A 176 -9.99 4.83 -10.59
CA ARG A 176 -9.54 3.94 -11.67
C ARG A 176 -9.52 2.47 -11.25
N ALA A 177 -9.24 2.16 -9.99
CA ALA A 177 -9.36 0.80 -9.45
C ALA A 177 -10.75 0.17 -9.63
N ARG A 178 -11.81 0.98 -9.79
CA ARG A 178 -13.18 0.51 -10.02
C ARG A 178 -13.53 0.31 -11.49
N VAL A 179 -12.68 0.78 -12.40
CA VAL A 179 -12.88 0.66 -13.85
C VAL A 179 -12.34 -0.70 -14.31
N PRO A 180 -13.18 -1.57 -14.90
CA PRO A 180 -12.71 -2.80 -15.53
C PRO A 180 -11.63 -2.50 -16.57
N GLY A 181 -10.57 -3.32 -16.64
CA GLY A 181 -9.46 -3.06 -17.57
C GLY A 181 -8.38 -2.10 -17.04
N SER A 182 -8.67 -1.25 -16.04
CA SER A 182 -7.62 -0.40 -15.45
C SER A 182 -6.57 -1.19 -14.68
N ALA A 183 -5.31 -0.77 -14.79
CA ALA A 183 -4.15 -1.33 -14.12
C ALA A 183 -3.38 -0.31 -13.25
N LEU A 184 -3.98 0.86 -12.96
CA LEU A 184 -3.29 1.94 -12.24
C LEU A 184 -3.19 1.71 -10.72
N LEU A 185 -4.18 1.03 -10.13
CA LEU A 185 -4.17 0.64 -8.72
C LEU A 185 -4.73 -0.78 -8.60
N LEU A 186 -3.88 -1.72 -8.19
CA LEU A 186 -4.21 -3.14 -8.15
C LEU A 186 -3.89 -3.75 -6.78
N PRO A 187 -4.80 -4.57 -6.21
CA PRO A 187 -4.49 -5.35 -5.03
C PRO A 187 -3.77 -6.64 -5.44
N MET A 188 -2.68 -7.00 -4.75
CA MET A 188 -1.93 -8.22 -5.04
C MET A 188 -2.79 -9.47 -4.88
N THR A 189 -3.60 -9.56 -3.81
CA THR A 189 -4.55 -10.67 -3.63
C THR A 189 -5.51 -10.81 -4.81
N GLY A 190 -5.98 -9.69 -5.37
CA GLY A 190 -6.87 -9.70 -6.52
C GLY A 190 -6.18 -10.01 -7.84
N LEU A 191 -4.88 -9.70 -7.99
CA LEU A 191 -4.09 -10.12 -9.16
C LEU A 191 -3.83 -11.62 -9.13
N LEU A 192 -3.37 -12.15 -8.00
CA LEU A 192 -3.12 -13.58 -7.83
C LEU A 192 -4.42 -14.39 -7.97
N GLY A 193 -5.51 -13.99 -7.32
CA GLY A 193 -6.81 -14.68 -7.41
C GLY A 193 -7.48 -14.65 -8.79
N ARG A 194 -6.98 -13.85 -9.74
CA ARG A 194 -7.40 -13.90 -11.15
C ARG A 194 -6.67 -14.98 -11.94
N HIS A 195 -5.45 -15.32 -11.54
CA HIS A 195 -4.58 -16.23 -12.30
C HIS A 195 -4.51 -17.61 -11.66
N TRP A 196 -4.86 -17.74 -10.37
CA TRP A 196 -4.89 -19.01 -9.66
C TRP A 196 -6.17 -19.17 -8.82
N ALA A 197 -6.70 -20.39 -8.80
CA ALA A 197 -7.76 -20.83 -7.90
C ALA A 197 -7.15 -21.55 -6.70
N THR A 198 -7.63 -21.23 -5.50
CA THR A 198 -7.24 -21.92 -4.26
C THR A 198 -8.42 -22.66 -3.64
N GLY A 199 -8.16 -23.50 -2.64
CA GLY A 199 -9.22 -24.08 -1.81
C GLY A 199 -9.90 -23.07 -0.87
N GLN A 200 -9.33 -21.88 -0.71
CA GLN A 200 -9.79 -20.85 0.23
C GLN A 200 -11.07 -20.16 -0.26
N SER A 201 -11.84 -19.62 0.67
CA SER A 201 -12.87 -18.63 0.40
C SER A 201 -12.26 -17.30 -0.02
N ARG A 202 -13.05 -16.43 -0.66
CA ARG A 202 -12.60 -15.09 -1.06
C ARG A 202 -12.16 -14.21 0.10
N MET A 203 -12.68 -14.48 1.31
CA MET A 203 -12.32 -13.75 2.52
C MET A 203 -10.93 -14.16 2.99
N GLU A 204 -10.67 -15.47 3.09
CA GLU A 204 -9.36 -16.03 3.43
C GLU A 204 -8.28 -15.62 2.39
N GLU A 205 -8.65 -15.52 1.11
CA GLU A 205 -7.75 -15.01 0.06
C GLU A 205 -7.31 -13.55 0.27
N GLN A 206 -7.94 -12.77 1.17
CA GLN A 206 -7.43 -11.45 1.53
C GLN A 206 -6.19 -11.50 2.43
N HIS A 207 -5.90 -12.66 3.04
CA HIS A 207 -4.64 -12.88 3.74
C HIS A 207 -3.54 -13.26 2.73
N LEU A 208 -2.72 -12.29 2.32
CA LEU A 208 -1.75 -12.46 1.23
C LEU A 208 -0.76 -13.62 1.50
N GLY A 209 -0.29 -13.78 2.74
CA GLY A 209 0.60 -14.90 3.09
C GLY A 209 -0.08 -16.27 2.95
N ALA A 210 -1.38 -16.35 3.25
CA ALA A 210 -2.13 -17.61 3.15
C ALA A 210 -2.40 -17.96 1.68
N LEU A 211 -2.75 -16.95 0.87
CA LEU A 211 -2.86 -17.08 -0.58
C LEU A 211 -1.54 -17.56 -1.21
N LEU A 212 -0.41 -16.97 -0.85
CA LEU A 212 0.90 -17.42 -1.35
C LEU A 212 1.24 -18.84 -0.88
N GLY A 213 0.84 -19.22 0.33
CA GLY A 213 0.98 -20.61 0.82
C GLY A 213 0.28 -21.64 -0.07
N TRP A 214 -0.83 -21.27 -0.74
CA TRP A 214 -1.48 -22.14 -1.73
C TRP A 214 -0.74 -22.20 -3.07
N LEU A 215 -0.17 -21.08 -3.52
CA LEU A 215 0.51 -20.97 -4.81
C LEU A 215 1.89 -21.63 -4.77
N ASP A 216 2.62 -21.38 -3.69
CA ASP A 216 3.98 -21.87 -3.47
C ASP A 216 4.18 -22.40 -2.05
N PRO A 217 3.52 -23.53 -1.69
CA PRO A 217 3.71 -24.15 -0.39
C PRO A 217 5.16 -24.63 -0.20
N PRO A 218 5.72 -24.51 1.03
CA PRO A 218 7.00 -25.09 1.37
C PRO A 218 7.05 -26.60 1.08
N ALA A 219 8.25 -27.11 0.76
CA ALA A 219 8.45 -28.53 0.47
C ALA A 219 7.89 -29.43 1.58
N GLY A 220 7.10 -30.44 1.20
CA GLY A 220 6.48 -31.38 2.14
C GLY A 220 5.22 -30.87 2.85
N ARG A 221 4.72 -29.67 2.52
CA ARG A 221 3.42 -29.17 2.98
C ARG A 221 2.48 -28.98 1.80
N ASP A 222 1.19 -29.20 2.04
CA ASP A 222 0.16 -28.77 1.10
C ASP A 222 -0.24 -27.31 1.35
N GLY A 223 -0.99 -26.74 0.41
CA GLY A 223 -1.43 -25.36 0.44
C GLY A 223 -2.34 -25.04 1.62
N ALA A 224 -3.18 -25.99 2.06
CA ALA A 224 -4.06 -25.78 3.21
C ALA A 224 -3.26 -25.65 4.52
N ALA A 225 -2.30 -26.53 4.74
CA ALA A 225 -1.41 -26.47 5.89
C ALA A 225 -0.49 -25.24 5.86
N ALA A 226 0.02 -24.87 4.68
CA ALA A 226 0.83 -23.67 4.51
C ALA A 226 0.02 -22.38 4.77
N ALA A 227 -1.22 -22.32 4.29
CA ALA A 227 -2.12 -21.21 4.54
C ALA A 227 -2.45 -21.07 6.02
N LEU A 228 -2.83 -22.17 6.67
CA LEU A 228 -3.12 -22.19 8.10
C LEU A 228 -1.91 -21.76 8.94
N ALA A 229 -0.71 -22.22 8.57
CA ALA A 229 0.53 -21.77 9.21
C ALA A 229 0.75 -20.27 9.02
N ALA A 230 0.52 -19.73 7.82
CA ALA A 230 0.64 -18.29 7.59
C ALA A 230 -0.34 -17.48 8.48
N GLU A 231 -1.55 -17.98 8.71
CA GLU A 231 -2.56 -17.29 9.53
C GLU A 231 -2.28 -17.36 11.05
N LEU A 232 -1.67 -18.46 11.51
CA LEU A 232 -1.60 -18.77 12.94
C LEU A 232 -0.18 -18.74 13.53
N ASP A 233 0.87 -18.85 12.73
CA ASP A 233 2.24 -18.95 13.24
C ASP A 233 2.63 -17.67 13.97
N ARG A 234 3.09 -17.85 15.21
CA ARG A 234 3.51 -16.78 16.11
C ARG A 234 4.94 -17.03 16.54
N ASP A 235 5.68 -15.95 16.75
CA ASP A 235 7.00 -16.02 17.38
C ASP A 235 6.91 -16.22 18.90
N GLU A 236 8.08 -16.28 19.54
CA GLU A 236 8.23 -16.50 20.98
C GLU A 236 7.58 -15.40 21.82
N GLU A 237 7.42 -14.19 21.26
CA GLU A 237 6.71 -13.07 21.90
C GLU A 237 5.21 -13.06 21.61
N GLY A 238 4.71 -14.11 20.94
CA GLY A 238 3.30 -14.28 20.60
C GLY A 238 2.81 -13.34 19.51
N GLN A 239 3.69 -12.84 18.62
CA GLN A 239 3.32 -11.99 17.49
C GLN A 239 3.20 -12.81 16.21
N LEU A 240 2.25 -12.47 15.34
CA LEU A 240 2.09 -13.14 14.05
C LEU A 240 3.34 -12.96 13.19
N ARG A 241 3.85 -14.07 12.62
CA ARG A 241 4.95 -14.02 11.64
C ARG A 241 4.53 -13.45 10.30
N HIS A 242 3.26 -13.65 9.94
CA HIS A 242 2.63 -13.05 8.78
C HIS A 242 1.43 -12.22 9.24
N PRO A 243 1.65 -10.94 9.58
CA PRO A 243 0.54 -10.05 9.95
C PRO A 243 -0.49 -9.91 8.82
N PRO A 244 -1.72 -9.48 9.15
CA PRO A 244 -2.74 -9.20 8.14
C PRO A 244 -2.20 -8.29 7.04
N ALA A 245 -2.64 -8.51 5.79
CA ALA A 245 -2.16 -7.81 4.62
C ALA A 245 -2.71 -6.37 4.48
N GLY A 246 -2.56 -5.57 5.55
CA GLY A 246 -2.94 -4.17 5.69
C GLY A 246 -4.40 -3.82 5.38
N PRO A 247 -4.89 -2.64 5.76
CA PRO A 247 -4.26 -1.69 6.67
C PRO A 247 -4.44 -2.06 8.15
N ALA A 248 -5.24 -3.09 8.47
CA ALA A 248 -5.47 -3.51 9.84
C ALA A 248 -4.23 -4.16 10.48
N THR A 249 -4.13 -4.03 11.79
CA THR A 249 -3.08 -4.59 12.65
C THR A 249 -3.61 -5.77 13.48
N ASP A 250 -2.72 -6.64 13.97
CA ASP A 250 -3.07 -7.71 14.90
C ASP A 250 -3.31 -7.15 16.31
N PRO A 251 -4.38 -7.55 17.02
CA PRO A 251 -4.64 -7.04 18.37
C PRO A 251 -3.52 -7.34 19.38
N ALA A 252 -2.76 -8.42 19.23
CA ALA A 252 -1.64 -8.68 20.15
C ALA A 252 -0.47 -7.71 19.88
N PHE A 253 -0.23 -7.36 18.62
CA PHE A 253 0.72 -6.30 18.25
C PHE A 253 0.31 -4.95 18.85
N ASP A 254 -0.96 -4.56 18.67
CA ASP A 254 -1.45 -3.27 19.16
C ASP A 254 -1.35 -3.16 20.69
N ASN A 255 -1.86 -4.16 21.39
CA ASN A 255 -1.97 -4.10 22.85
C ASN A 255 -0.64 -4.38 23.58
N LYS A 256 0.19 -5.30 23.07
CA LYS A 256 1.39 -5.74 23.79
C LYS A 256 2.65 -4.99 23.37
N LEU A 257 2.71 -4.47 22.15
CA LEU A 257 3.91 -3.83 21.61
C LEU A 257 3.70 -2.34 21.32
N LEU A 258 2.71 -2.01 20.50
CA LEU A 258 2.53 -0.65 19.99
C LEU A 258 2.08 0.31 21.10
N ALA A 259 1.02 -0.01 21.83
CA ALA A 259 0.50 0.86 22.88
C ALA A 259 1.58 1.20 23.95
N PRO A 260 2.33 0.23 24.51
CA PRO A 260 3.43 0.55 25.42
C PRO A 260 4.56 1.39 24.79
N ALA A 261 4.81 1.25 23.49
CA ALA A 261 5.81 2.06 22.79
C ALA A 261 5.36 3.51 22.64
N ILE A 262 4.08 3.72 22.31
CA ILE A 262 3.46 5.05 22.24
C ILE A 262 3.48 5.71 23.63
N GLU A 263 3.15 4.99 24.71
CA GLU A 263 3.23 5.54 26.08
C GLU A 263 4.64 5.99 26.48
N ARG A 264 5.67 5.23 26.07
CA ARG A 264 7.08 5.61 26.27
C ARG A 264 7.43 6.87 25.47
N TYR A 265 6.99 6.95 24.22
CA TYR A 265 7.17 8.13 23.38
C TYR A 265 6.51 9.37 24.00
N ASP A 266 5.25 9.26 24.42
CA ASP A 266 4.51 10.36 25.05
C ASP A 266 5.20 10.81 26.35
N THR A 267 5.66 9.87 27.17
CA THR A 267 6.41 10.17 28.40
C THR A 267 7.72 10.89 28.10
N ALA A 268 8.48 10.43 27.10
CA ALA A 268 9.73 11.06 26.70
C ALA A 268 9.48 12.48 26.16
N ARG A 269 8.41 12.66 25.37
CA ARG A 269 8.01 13.96 24.80
C ARG A 269 7.65 14.96 25.90
N LEU A 270 6.89 14.54 26.90
CA LEU A 270 6.53 15.38 28.05
C LEU A 270 7.76 15.78 28.88
N ARG A 271 8.68 14.84 29.11
CA ARG A 271 9.92 15.12 29.86
C ARG A 271 10.81 16.11 29.13
N PHE A 272 10.99 15.93 27.83
CA PHE A 272 11.76 16.84 26.99
C PHE A 272 11.16 18.25 26.99
N ALA A 273 9.83 18.37 26.84
CA ALA A 273 9.15 19.66 26.87
C ALA A 273 9.27 20.41 28.21
N ALA A 274 9.48 19.69 29.32
CA ALA A 274 9.66 20.25 30.66
C ALA A 274 11.13 20.50 31.04
N ALA A 275 12.09 20.32 30.12
CA ALA A 275 13.50 20.52 30.41
C ALA A 275 13.86 22.01 30.45
N GLU A 276 14.44 22.47 31.56
CA GLU A 276 14.89 23.86 31.74
C GLU A 276 16.42 24.03 31.58
N ASP A 277 17.17 22.93 31.70
CA ASP A 277 18.64 22.90 31.67
C ASP A 277 19.15 22.28 30.36
N PRO A 278 20.04 22.95 29.60
CA PRO A 278 20.61 22.46 28.34
C PRO A 278 21.20 21.04 28.38
N GLU A 279 22.01 20.69 29.39
CA GLU A 279 22.65 19.36 29.44
C GLU A 279 21.62 18.23 29.63
N ARG A 280 20.58 18.52 30.41
CA ARG A 280 19.46 17.60 30.60
C ARG A 280 18.57 17.52 29.37
N ALA A 281 18.45 18.61 28.61
CA ALA A 281 17.66 18.65 27.38
C ALA A 281 18.22 17.71 26.31
N ASP A 282 19.54 17.66 26.15
CA ASP A 282 20.20 16.77 25.16
C ASP A 282 19.95 15.29 25.46
N ALA A 283 20.11 14.87 26.72
CA ALA A 283 19.83 13.50 27.12
C ALA A 283 18.35 13.13 26.93
N LEU A 284 17.44 14.06 27.19
CA LEU A 284 16.00 13.86 26.99
C LEU A 284 15.61 13.82 25.50
N LEU A 285 16.26 14.63 24.66
CA LEU A 285 16.09 14.58 23.21
C LEU A 285 16.55 13.23 22.64
N ALA A 286 17.70 12.73 23.10
CA ALA A 286 18.17 11.41 22.71
C ALA A 286 17.19 10.30 23.12
N ALA A 287 16.63 10.37 24.33
CA ALA A 287 15.61 9.43 24.80
C ALA A 287 14.30 9.52 23.99
N LEU A 288 13.88 10.73 23.61
CA LEU A 288 12.72 10.94 22.73
C LEU A 288 12.93 10.31 21.36
N HIS A 289 14.09 10.56 20.74
CA HIS A 289 14.44 9.93 19.47
C HIS A 289 14.49 8.41 19.60
N GLU A 290 15.05 7.83 20.65
CA GLU A 290 15.07 6.38 20.82
C GLU A 290 13.66 5.79 20.94
N ALA A 291 12.77 6.45 21.69
CA ALA A 291 11.38 6.04 21.80
C ALA A 291 10.64 6.12 20.44
N GLU A 292 10.91 7.16 19.66
CA GLU A 292 10.40 7.31 18.30
C GLU A 292 10.90 6.20 17.36
N HIS A 293 12.21 5.94 17.34
CA HIS A 293 12.81 4.89 16.52
C HIS A 293 12.29 3.50 16.90
N ALA A 294 12.00 3.27 18.19
CA ALA A 294 11.39 2.03 18.64
C ALA A 294 10.01 1.78 17.99
N ILE A 295 9.20 2.82 17.80
CA ILE A 295 7.92 2.73 17.08
C ILE A 295 8.17 2.43 15.60
N GLY A 296 9.13 3.11 14.97
CA GLY A 296 9.54 2.83 13.59
C GLY A 296 9.93 1.35 13.38
N ARG A 297 10.71 0.78 14.31
CA ARG A 297 11.07 -0.65 14.28
C ARG A 297 9.86 -1.58 14.39
N LEU A 298 8.85 -1.22 15.18
CA LEU A 298 7.61 -1.99 15.29
C LEU A 298 6.77 -1.92 14.00
N VAL A 299 6.63 -0.74 13.40
CA VAL A 299 5.94 -0.58 12.11
C VAL A 299 6.66 -1.38 11.03
N LEU A 300 7.99 -1.33 10.98
CA LEU A 300 8.78 -2.13 10.05
C LEU A 300 8.55 -3.63 10.25
N ARG A 301 8.60 -4.11 11.51
CA ARG A 301 8.31 -5.52 11.85
C ARG A 301 6.93 -5.95 11.35
N ALA A 302 5.92 -5.11 11.53
CA ALA A 302 4.54 -5.42 11.14
C ALA A 302 4.30 -5.36 9.62
N THR A 303 5.04 -4.52 8.89
CA THR A 303 4.84 -4.32 7.44
C THR A 303 5.76 -5.15 6.56
N ARG A 304 6.97 -5.49 7.03
CA ARG A 304 7.99 -6.17 6.21
C ARG A 304 7.52 -7.52 5.67
N PRO A 305 6.88 -8.41 6.44
CA PRO A 305 6.41 -9.69 5.90
C PRO A 305 5.41 -9.52 4.75
N THR A 306 4.50 -8.55 4.86
CA THR A 306 3.54 -8.24 3.79
C THR A 306 4.22 -7.60 2.58
N TRP A 307 5.22 -6.74 2.79
CA TRP A 307 6.05 -6.17 1.73
C TRP A 307 6.75 -7.27 0.91
N ASP A 308 7.45 -8.18 1.58
CA ASP A 308 8.14 -9.29 0.92
C ASP A 308 7.15 -10.21 0.17
N ALA A 309 5.96 -10.43 0.75
CA ALA A 309 4.88 -11.17 0.12
C ALA A 309 4.33 -10.50 -1.16
N VAL A 310 4.21 -9.17 -1.20
CA VAL A 310 3.83 -8.45 -2.43
C VAL A 310 4.85 -8.69 -3.53
N TRP A 311 6.15 -8.61 -3.22
CA TRP A 311 7.22 -8.88 -4.18
C TRP A 311 7.27 -10.34 -4.62
N GLN A 312 7.05 -11.30 -3.72
CA GLN A 312 6.91 -12.71 -4.11
C GLN A 312 5.72 -12.92 -5.06
N GLY A 313 4.58 -12.25 -4.80
CA GLY A 313 3.43 -12.28 -5.72
C GLY A 313 3.77 -11.70 -7.10
N LEU A 314 4.56 -10.64 -7.16
CA LEU A 314 5.08 -10.08 -8.40
C LEU A 314 5.97 -11.06 -9.15
N ASP A 315 6.90 -11.71 -8.46
CA ASP A 315 7.78 -12.72 -9.06
C ASP A 315 6.96 -13.84 -9.71
N LEU A 316 5.93 -14.35 -9.00
CA LEU A 316 5.02 -15.37 -9.52
C LEU A 316 4.25 -14.89 -10.76
N LEU A 317 3.69 -13.68 -10.72
CA LEU A 317 2.97 -13.11 -11.87
C LEU A 317 3.87 -12.93 -13.09
N ARG A 318 5.13 -12.53 -12.88
CA ARG A 318 6.13 -12.33 -13.95
C ARG A 318 6.60 -13.63 -14.60
N THR A 319 6.33 -14.79 -14.00
CA THR A 319 6.57 -16.08 -14.68
C THR A 319 5.57 -16.35 -15.81
N LEU A 320 4.43 -15.67 -15.81
CA LEU A 320 3.41 -15.83 -16.85
C LEU A 320 3.77 -14.96 -18.06
N PRO A 321 3.65 -15.50 -19.29
CA PRO A 321 3.84 -14.69 -20.47
C PRO A 321 2.72 -13.64 -20.58
N GLU A 322 3.06 -12.42 -20.98
CA GLU A 322 2.09 -11.34 -21.12
C GLU A 322 1.11 -11.61 -22.26
N ALA A 323 -0.15 -11.23 -22.08
CA ALA A 323 -1.15 -11.22 -23.15
C ALA A 323 -0.89 -10.01 -24.07
N PRO A 324 -1.08 -10.11 -25.40
CA PRO A 324 -0.76 -9.02 -26.32
C PRO A 324 -1.42 -7.68 -25.97
N TYR A 325 -2.67 -7.71 -25.51
CA TYR A 325 -3.45 -6.53 -25.13
C TYR A 325 -3.16 -6.01 -23.71
N ALA A 326 -2.25 -6.64 -22.97
CA ALA A 326 -1.78 -6.13 -21.67
C ALA A 326 -0.53 -5.24 -21.83
N ALA A 327 0.15 -5.32 -22.97
CA ALA A 327 1.29 -4.48 -23.33
C ALA A 327 0.89 -3.16 -24.02
N GLU A 328 -0.39 -3.01 -24.40
CA GLU A 328 -1.00 -1.80 -24.96
C GLU A 328 -1.72 -1.00 -23.87
#